data_AF-A0A969EWS3-F1
#
_entry.id   AF-A0A969EWS3-F1
#
_cell.length_a   1.000
_cell.length_b   1.000
_cell.length_c   1.000
_cell.angle_alpha   90.00
_cell.angle_beta   90.00
_cell.angle_gamma   90.00
#
_symmetry.space_group_name_H-M   'P 1'
#
loop_
_entity.id
_entity.type
_entity.pdbx_description
1 polymer ?
#
loop_
_entity_poly.entity_id
_entity_poly.type
_entity_poly.pdbx_seq_one_letter_code
_entity_poly.pdbx_strand_id
1 'polypeptide(L)'
;VRNHFISRDLEVDLTRDNYQSVDAFLIDDDLERKTTLDEKDPEFRRDRTFKLAYPDDQPLTFYFMALPPGKDPTDTESWVMPAWLALAFPMILDVKTVVSESPIPPFNDGAEFEESVFFDSAPQAIRILLGKDRFRLDHILEGWEDSGGSARSSPLNTLTAAYAIHLDVNAKQGKAGYDANWGRLTELAKDLDTSPLYVFSYLAKWARGQTSDAPSIQKIKLYAHHFYPCFDPYIKFNPKLETLTVCDEKSALRHAQKLTELYRSFYRANQRYNPKSNAVLKPVKEASDVILTADLQGFKGEDLVFSVAAKVTKLMDRVHASMAEGYAVFKRNERDQERDAILEFSRYFVCDVFEKSFVGDRARLAGRQLNLLKDTCEFLYRLEQDKENSRKTEGANNETTEENNE
;
A
#
# COMPACT_ATOMS: atom_id res chain seq x y z
N VAL A 1 6.31 -4.82 -18.05
CA VAL A 1 5.06 -4.93 -17.25
C VAL A 1 4.99 -3.87 -16.14
N ARG A 2 5.78 -3.91 -15.04
CA ARG A 2 5.69 -2.87 -13.97
C ARG A 2 5.69 -1.43 -14.49
N ASN A 3 6.63 -1.08 -15.36
CA ASN A 3 6.75 0.30 -15.89
C ASN A 3 5.62 0.73 -16.82
N HIS A 4 4.74 -0.19 -17.22
CA HIS A 4 3.51 0.10 -17.97
C HIS A 4 2.41 0.68 -17.06
N PHE A 5 2.32 0.14 -15.84
CA PHE A 5 1.31 0.54 -14.85
C PHE A 5 1.79 1.63 -13.90
N ILE A 6 3.11 1.78 -13.76
CA ILE A 6 3.74 2.75 -12.88
C ILE A 6 4.80 3.50 -13.69
N SER A 7 4.54 4.77 -13.99
CA SER A 7 5.43 5.62 -14.76
C SER A 7 6.74 5.90 -14.00
N ARG A 8 7.74 6.47 -14.68
CA ARG A 8 8.98 6.92 -14.03
C ARG A 8 8.73 8.02 -13.00
N ASP A 9 7.68 8.80 -13.21
CA ASP A 9 7.23 9.88 -12.34
C ASP A 9 6.33 9.38 -11.19
N LEU A 10 6.21 8.05 -11.05
CA LEU A 10 5.41 7.36 -10.02
C LEU A 10 3.89 7.60 -10.15
N GLU A 11 3.43 7.96 -11.35
CA GLU A 11 2.01 7.99 -11.68
C GLU A 11 1.51 6.57 -11.97
N VAL A 12 0.30 6.26 -11.50
CA VAL A 12 -0.28 4.92 -11.58
C VAL A 12 -1.58 4.94 -12.35
N ASP A 13 -1.69 4.04 -13.31
CA ASP A 13 -2.94 3.76 -14.03
C ASP A 13 -3.19 2.25 -14.01
N LEU A 14 -4.14 1.82 -13.17
CA LEU A 14 -4.62 0.44 -13.07
C LEU A 14 -6.04 0.31 -13.62
N THR A 15 -6.41 1.16 -14.58
CA THR A 15 -7.72 1.08 -15.24
C THR A 15 -7.77 -0.11 -16.21
N ARG A 16 -8.99 -0.55 -16.52
CA ARG A 16 -9.23 -1.59 -17.53
C ARG A 16 -8.51 -1.28 -18.85
N ASP A 17 -8.62 -0.04 -19.32
CA ASP A 17 -8.03 0.40 -20.59
C ASP A 17 -6.50 0.26 -20.57
N ASN A 18 -5.86 0.61 -19.44
CA ASN A 18 -4.40 0.47 -19.32
C ASN A 18 -3.94 -1.00 -19.16
N TYR A 19 -4.78 -1.88 -18.60
CA TYR A 19 -4.52 -3.33 -18.64
C TYR A 19 -4.62 -3.88 -20.07
N GLN A 20 -5.59 -3.40 -20.86
CA GLN A 20 -5.82 -3.84 -22.24
C GLN A 20 -4.72 -3.38 -23.22
N SER A 21 -3.93 -2.37 -22.86
CA SER A 21 -2.90 -1.78 -23.72
C SER A 21 -1.46 -2.26 -23.45
N VAL A 22 -1.26 -3.32 -22.65
CA VAL A 22 0.09 -3.78 -22.29
C VAL A 22 0.83 -4.33 -23.51
N ASP A 23 1.80 -3.55 -24.02
CA ASP A 23 2.60 -3.84 -25.22
C ASP A 23 3.21 -5.25 -25.26
N ALA A 24 3.52 -5.84 -24.10
CA ALA A 24 4.11 -7.18 -24.02
C ALA A 24 3.15 -8.32 -24.44
N PHE A 25 1.83 -8.07 -24.49
CA PHE A 25 0.81 -9.06 -24.83
C PHE A 25 0.09 -8.77 -26.13
N LEU A 26 0.33 -7.61 -26.75
CA LEU A 26 -0.15 -7.33 -28.10
C LEU A 26 0.63 -8.22 -29.08
N ILE A 27 -0.09 -8.89 -29.98
CA ILE A 27 0.52 -9.64 -31.08
C ILE A 27 1.07 -8.59 -32.04
N ASP A 28 2.39 -8.43 -32.04
CA ASP A 28 3.09 -7.66 -33.06
C ASP A 28 3.22 -8.57 -34.29
N ASP A 29 2.46 -8.31 -35.34
CA ASP A 29 2.46 -9.12 -36.57
C ASP A 29 3.87 -9.21 -37.21
N ASP A 30 4.78 -8.28 -36.87
CA ASP A 30 6.18 -8.25 -37.32
C ASP A 30 7.18 -8.80 -36.28
N LEU A 31 6.73 -9.48 -35.21
CA LEU A 31 7.60 -9.92 -34.10
C LEU A 31 8.69 -10.90 -34.54
N GLU A 32 8.39 -11.82 -35.47
CA GLU A 32 9.39 -12.75 -36.03
C GLU A 32 10.54 -11.99 -36.69
N ARG A 33 10.22 -10.98 -37.52
CA ARG A 33 11.22 -10.10 -38.13
C ARG A 33 12.02 -9.39 -37.04
N LYS A 34 11.36 -8.81 -36.05
CA LYS A 34 11.99 -8.03 -34.96
C LYS A 34 12.88 -8.85 -34.02
N THR A 35 12.59 -10.14 -33.82
CA THR A 35 13.44 -11.06 -33.02
C THR A 35 14.68 -11.55 -33.76
N THR A 36 14.69 -11.47 -35.09
CA THR A 36 15.84 -11.83 -35.94
C THR A 36 16.79 -10.66 -36.25
N LEU A 37 16.43 -9.44 -35.85
CA LEU A 37 17.30 -8.26 -35.98
C LEU A 37 18.52 -8.36 -35.05
N ASP A 38 19.59 -7.62 -35.36
CA ASP A 38 20.75 -7.48 -34.47
C ASP A 38 20.31 -6.86 -33.14
N GLU A 39 20.86 -7.30 -32.01
CA GLU A 39 20.48 -6.81 -30.66
C GLU A 39 20.68 -5.29 -30.48
N LYS A 40 21.47 -4.66 -31.36
CA LYS A 40 21.70 -3.22 -31.39
C LYS A 40 20.67 -2.43 -32.22
N ASP A 41 19.81 -3.12 -32.96
CA ASP A 41 18.79 -2.49 -33.79
C ASP A 41 17.67 -1.90 -32.90
N PRO A 42 17.25 -0.63 -33.12
CA PRO A 42 16.19 -0.01 -32.33
C PRO A 42 14.83 -0.71 -32.41
N GLU A 43 14.57 -1.51 -33.45
CA GLU A 43 13.34 -2.30 -33.59
C GLU A 43 13.48 -3.72 -33.01
N PHE A 44 14.66 -4.12 -32.52
CA PHE A 44 14.86 -5.45 -31.95
C PHE A 44 14.00 -5.66 -30.69
N ARG A 45 13.24 -6.77 -30.68
CA ARG A 45 12.43 -7.21 -29.54
C ARG A 45 12.78 -8.66 -29.20
N ARG A 46 12.99 -8.97 -27.91
CA ARG A 46 13.10 -10.36 -27.42
C ARG A 46 11.73 -10.82 -26.92
N ASP A 47 11.09 -11.74 -27.64
CA ASP A 47 9.97 -12.50 -27.07
C ASP A 47 10.53 -13.63 -26.19
N ARG A 48 10.00 -13.76 -24.98
CA ARG A 48 10.33 -14.85 -24.04
C ARG A 48 9.17 -15.82 -23.86
N THR A 49 8.08 -15.63 -24.59
CA THR A 49 6.88 -16.45 -24.51
C THR A 49 6.91 -17.49 -25.63
N PHE A 50 6.71 -18.75 -25.28
CA PHE A 50 6.53 -19.82 -26.25
C PHE A 50 5.05 -19.88 -26.62
N LYS A 51 4.73 -19.55 -27.87
CA LYS A 51 3.37 -19.59 -28.41
C LYS A 51 3.26 -20.77 -29.37
N LEU A 52 2.41 -21.74 -29.04
CA LEU A 52 2.10 -22.83 -29.96
C LEU A 52 1.15 -22.31 -31.04
N ALA A 53 1.58 -22.35 -32.30
CA ALA A 53 0.71 -22.12 -33.44
C ALA A 53 -0.04 -23.42 -33.77
N TYR A 54 -1.36 -23.36 -33.84
CA TYR A 54 -2.22 -24.48 -34.21
C TYR A 54 -2.80 -24.26 -35.62
N PRO A 55 -3.17 -25.34 -36.33
CA PRO A 55 -3.75 -25.26 -37.67
C PRO A 55 -5.06 -24.45 -37.73
N ASP A 56 -5.25 -23.70 -38.81
CA ASP A 56 -6.39 -22.78 -39.02
C ASP A 56 -7.77 -23.47 -39.06
N ASP A 57 -7.81 -24.80 -39.20
CA ASP A 57 -9.02 -25.59 -39.43
C ASP A 57 -9.62 -26.23 -38.17
N GLN A 58 -9.04 -25.97 -36.99
CA GLN A 58 -9.53 -26.53 -35.72
C GLN A 58 -10.16 -25.47 -34.79
N PRO A 59 -11.38 -25.70 -34.26
CA PRO A 59 -11.94 -24.83 -33.24
C PRO A 59 -11.08 -24.90 -31.97
N LEU A 60 -10.41 -23.80 -31.64
CA LEU A 60 -9.58 -23.63 -30.45
C LEU A 60 -10.41 -23.89 -29.19
N THR A 61 -10.15 -25.01 -28.50
CA THR A 61 -10.77 -25.31 -27.19
C THR A 61 -9.81 -24.98 -26.04
N PHE A 62 -8.49 -25.08 -26.25
CA PHE A 62 -7.45 -24.78 -25.26
C PHE A 62 -6.20 -24.16 -25.89
N TYR A 63 -5.61 -23.20 -25.20
CA TYR A 63 -4.29 -22.64 -25.51
C TYR A 63 -3.38 -22.80 -24.29
N PHE A 64 -2.22 -23.43 -24.47
CA PHE A 64 -1.25 -23.66 -23.41
C PHE A 64 -0.09 -22.69 -23.53
N MET A 65 0.20 -21.98 -22.45
CA MET A 65 1.40 -21.15 -22.31
C MET A 65 2.24 -21.68 -21.15
N ALA A 66 3.40 -22.26 -21.48
CA ALA A 66 4.40 -22.59 -20.47
C ALA A 66 5.29 -21.36 -20.24
N LEU A 67 5.36 -20.89 -19.01
CA LEU A 67 6.21 -19.77 -18.62
C LEU A 67 7.39 -20.32 -17.82
N PRO A 68 8.57 -20.52 -18.45
CA PRO A 68 9.71 -21.03 -17.75
C PRO A 68 10.12 -20.00 -16.69
N PRO A 69 10.19 -20.41 -15.41
CA PRO A 69 10.69 -19.55 -14.36
C PRO A 69 12.19 -19.27 -14.52
N GLY A 70 12.74 -18.42 -13.65
CA GLY A 70 14.18 -18.17 -13.58
C GLY A 70 14.99 -19.43 -13.27
N LYS A 71 16.31 -19.30 -13.14
CA LYS A 71 17.18 -20.43 -12.78
C LYS A 71 16.88 -20.89 -11.33
N ASP A 72 16.59 -22.18 -11.16
CA ASP A 72 16.31 -22.84 -9.86
C ASP A 72 15.26 -22.12 -9.00
N PRO A 73 14.03 -21.95 -9.52
CA PRO A 73 13.00 -21.17 -8.85
C PRO A 73 12.42 -21.93 -7.66
N THR A 74 11.95 -21.16 -6.68
CA THR A 74 11.01 -21.68 -5.69
C THR A 74 9.62 -21.90 -6.31
N ASP A 75 8.78 -22.72 -5.69
CA ASP A 75 7.38 -22.92 -6.13
C ASP A 75 6.65 -21.57 -6.25
N THR A 76 6.83 -20.69 -5.27
CA THR A 76 6.23 -19.34 -5.30
C THR A 76 6.71 -18.52 -6.49
N GLU A 77 8.00 -18.56 -6.82
CA GLU A 77 8.58 -17.85 -7.97
C GLU A 77 7.97 -18.27 -9.30
N SER A 78 7.73 -19.58 -9.46
CA SER A 78 7.14 -20.12 -10.68
C SER A 78 5.70 -19.65 -10.90
N TRP A 79 5.00 -19.28 -9.84
CA TRP A 79 3.62 -18.81 -9.89
C TRP A 79 3.45 -17.30 -10.01
N VAL A 80 4.47 -16.48 -9.77
CA VAL A 80 4.36 -15.01 -9.77
C VAL A 80 3.77 -14.48 -11.09
N MET A 81 4.41 -14.80 -12.22
CA MET A 81 3.94 -14.32 -13.52
C MET A 81 2.63 -15.00 -13.96
N PRO A 82 2.51 -16.35 -13.90
CA PRO A 82 1.26 -17.02 -14.24
C PRO A 82 0.07 -16.49 -13.44
N ALA A 83 0.22 -16.25 -12.14
CA ALA A 83 -0.87 -15.78 -11.29
C ALA A 83 -1.41 -14.42 -11.73
N TRP A 84 -0.51 -13.49 -12.05
CA TRP A 84 -0.88 -12.18 -12.55
C TRP A 84 -1.54 -12.24 -13.93
N LEU A 85 -0.99 -13.06 -14.84
CA LEU A 85 -1.54 -13.22 -16.20
C LEU A 85 -2.91 -13.87 -16.20
N ALA A 86 -3.16 -14.80 -15.28
CA ALA A 86 -4.47 -15.43 -15.13
C ALA A 86 -5.57 -14.39 -14.91
N LEU A 87 -5.29 -13.35 -14.12
CA LEU A 87 -6.24 -12.27 -13.85
C LEU A 87 -6.25 -11.21 -14.96
N ALA A 88 -5.12 -10.98 -15.64
CA ALA A 88 -5.02 -9.97 -16.69
C ALA A 88 -5.63 -10.44 -18.02
N PHE A 89 -5.36 -11.66 -18.47
CA PHE A 89 -5.78 -12.14 -19.79
C PHE A 89 -7.29 -12.15 -20.04
N PRO A 90 -8.17 -12.49 -19.07
CA PRO A 90 -9.60 -12.34 -19.28
C PRO A 90 -10.01 -10.90 -19.61
N MET A 91 -9.30 -9.92 -19.08
CA MET A 91 -9.56 -8.50 -19.35
C MET A 91 -9.04 -8.06 -20.72
N ILE A 92 -7.94 -8.67 -21.20
CA ILE A 92 -7.21 -8.25 -22.40
C ILE A 92 -7.67 -9.02 -23.64
N LEU A 93 -7.79 -10.35 -23.52
CA LEU A 93 -7.98 -11.28 -24.63
C LEU A 93 -9.39 -11.87 -24.67
N ASP A 94 -10.24 -11.56 -23.68
CA ASP A 94 -11.60 -12.10 -23.54
C ASP A 94 -11.63 -13.64 -23.50
N VAL A 95 -10.73 -14.21 -22.69
CA VAL A 95 -10.57 -15.67 -22.52
C VAL A 95 -10.78 -16.11 -21.08
N LYS A 96 -11.17 -17.37 -20.87
CA LYS A 96 -11.04 -18.02 -19.57
C LYS A 96 -9.61 -18.48 -19.34
N THR A 97 -9.12 -18.38 -18.12
CA THR A 97 -7.75 -18.76 -17.76
C THR A 97 -7.73 -19.79 -16.64
N VAL A 98 -6.82 -20.75 -16.80
CA VAL A 98 -6.51 -21.75 -15.79
C VAL A 98 -5.01 -21.78 -15.61
N VAL A 99 -4.55 -21.70 -14.36
CA VAL A 99 -3.13 -21.87 -14.01
C VAL A 99 -3.00 -23.12 -13.16
N SER A 100 -2.13 -24.03 -13.58
CA SER A 100 -1.81 -25.26 -12.86
C SER A 100 -0.31 -25.56 -12.99
N GLU A 101 0.25 -26.23 -11.99
CA GLU A 101 1.55 -26.89 -12.11
C GLU A 101 1.48 -28.16 -12.96
N SER A 102 0.27 -28.74 -13.08
CA SER A 102 0.04 -29.93 -13.88
C SER A 102 0.04 -29.59 -15.37
N PRO A 103 0.77 -30.35 -16.20
CA PRO A 103 0.65 -30.25 -17.66
C PRO A 103 -0.69 -30.83 -18.17
N ILE A 104 -1.45 -31.52 -17.32
CA ILE A 104 -2.78 -32.06 -17.62
C ILE A 104 -3.82 -31.03 -17.20
N PRO A 105 -4.66 -30.55 -18.13
CA PRO A 105 -5.76 -29.64 -17.81
C PRO A 105 -6.66 -30.22 -16.71
N PRO A 106 -7.05 -29.41 -15.71
CA PRO A 106 -8.03 -29.86 -14.71
C PRO A 106 -9.45 -29.96 -15.28
N PHE A 107 -9.68 -29.45 -16.49
CA PHE A 107 -10.98 -29.41 -17.17
C PHE A 107 -10.86 -29.84 -18.64
N ASN A 108 -11.91 -30.43 -19.18
CA ASN A 108 -11.98 -30.79 -20.61
C ASN A 108 -12.69 -29.74 -21.47
N ASP A 109 -13.37 -28.77 -20.87
CA ASP A 109 -13.98 -27.63 -21.57
C ASP A 109 -14.09 -26.39 -20.67
N GLY A 110 -14.12 -25.20 -21.27
CA GLY A 110 -14.37 -23.93 -20.60
C GLY A 110 -15.79 -23.80 -20.03
N ALA A 111 -16.73 -24.68 -20.39
CA ALA A 111 -18.04 -24.79 -19.75
C ALA A 111 -18.01 -25.53 -18.40
N GLU A 112 -16.93 -26.24 -18.07
CA GLU A 112 -16.85 -27.04 -16.83
C GLU A 112 -16.65 -26.18 -15.56
N PHE A 113 -16.36 -24.89 -15.70
CA PHE A 113 -16.36 -23.94 -14.58
C PHE A 113 -17.02 -22.62 -14.97
N GLU A 114 -17.87 -22.09 -14.09
CA GLU A 114 -18.65 -20.87 -14.37
C GLU A 114 -17.76 -19.63 -14.37
N GLU A 115 -16.69 -19.64 -13.59
CA GLU A 115 -15.78 -18.52 -13.42
C GLU A 115 -14.91 -18.24 -14.66
N SER A 116 -14.19 -17.13 -14.63
CA SER A 116 -13.28 -16.72 -15.71
C SER A 116 -11.83 -17.09 -15.41
N VAL A 117 -11.47 -17.22 -14.14
CA VAL A 117 -10.11 -17.54 -13.69
C VAL A 117 -10.15 -18.67 -12.68
N PHE A 118 -9.27 -19.65 -12.85
CA PHE A 118 -9.04 -20.71 -11.87
C PHE A 118 -7.54 -20.91 -11.59
N PHE A 119 -7.21 -20.94 -10.30
CA PHE A 119 -5.90 -21.28 -9.77
C PHE A 119 -5.92 -22.69 -9.19
N ASP A 120 -5.35 -23.64 -9.93
CA ASP A 120 -5.24 -25.03 -9.49
C ASP A 120 -4.05 -25.20 -8.55
N SER A 121 -4.33 -25.26 -7.25
CA SER A 121 -3.34 -25.54 -6.22
C SER A 121 -2.24 -24.47 -6.07
N ALA A 122 -2.61 -23.19 -6.21
CA ALA A 122 -1.65 -22.09 -6.08
C ALA A 122 -0.88 -22.08 -4.73
N PRO A 123 0.38 -21.63 -4.71
CA PRO A 123 1.15 -21.49 -3.48
C PRO A 123 0.50 -20.57 -2.45
N GLN A 124 0.85 -20.77 -1.18
CA GLN A 124 0.26 -20.06 -0.05
C GLN A 124 0.30 -18.52 -0.20
N ALA A 125 1.37 -17.96 -0.78
CA ALA A 125 1.48 -16.52 -0.99
C ALA A 125 0.35 -15.97 -1.87
N ILE A 126 0.05 -16.66 -2.97
CA ILE A 126 -1.00 -16.28 -3.91
C ILE A 126 -2.38 -16.48 -3.26
N ARG A 127 -2.59 -17.62 -2.61
CA ARG A 127 -3.85 -17.92 -1.90
C ARG A 127 -4.18 -16.89 -0.83
N ILE A 128 -3.19 -16.45 -0.05
CA ILE A 128 -3.38 -15.43 0.99
C ILE A 128 -3.76 -14.08 0.35
N LEU A 129 -3.01 -13.64 -0.67
CA LEU A 129 -3.27 -12.35 -1.31
C LEU A 129 -4.63 -12.30 -2.01
N LEU A 130 -5.03 -13.42 -2.63
CA LEU A 130 -6.25 -13.51 -3.42
C LEU A 130 -7.49 -13.90 -2.61
N GLY A 131 -7.32 -14.63 -1.51
CA GLY A 131 -8.38 -15.12 -0.63
C GLY A 131 -9.23 -16.27 -1.17
N LYS A 132 -9.14 -16.60 -2.47
CA LYS A 132 -9.79 -17.75 -3.11
C LYS A 132 -9.07 -18.15 -4.40
N ASP A 133 -9.47 -19.30 -4.95
CA ASP A 133 -8.85 -19.89 -6.14
C ASP A 133 -9.65 -19.64 -7.44
N ARG A 134 -10.88 -19.12 -7.36
CA ARG A 134 -11.78 -18.95 -8.52
C ARG A 134 -12.38 -17.55 -8.59
N PHE A 135 -12.33 -16.92 -9.76
CA PHE A 135 -12.81 -15.54 -9.95
C PHE A 135 -13.66 -15.38 -11.22
N ARG A 136 -14.85 -14.81 -11.04
CA ARG A 136 -15.67 -14.27 -12.14
C ARG A 136 -15.04 -12.99 -12.68
N LEU A 137 -15.35 -12.65 -13.93
CA LEU A 137 -14.77 -11.51 -14.64
C LEU A 137 -14.97 -10.16 -13.92
N ASP A 138 -16.18 -9.91 -13.43
CA ASP A 138 -16.56 -8.70 -12.66
C ASP A 138 -15.71 -8.56 -11.40
N HIS A 139 -15.48 -9.67 -10.70
CA HIS A 139 -14.69 -9.66 -9.46
C HIS A 139 -13.23 -9.26 -9.67
N ILE A 140 -12.66 -9.39 -10.88
CA ILE A 140 -11.23 -9.18 -11.13
C ILE A 140 -10.82 -7.73 -10.86
N LEU A 141 -11.64 -6.75 -11.27
CA LEU A 141 -11.36 -5.31 -11.11
C LEU A 141 -12.24 -4.63 -10.05
N GLU A 142 -13.41 -5.18 -9.73
CA GLU A 142 -14.35 -4.53 -8.81
C GLU A 142 -14.17 -4.99 -7.35
N GLY A 143 -13.48 -6.12 -7.13
CA GLY A 143 -13.43 -6.78 -5.84
C GLY A 143 -14.55 -7.79 -5.68
N TRP A 144 -14.66 -8.40 -4.50
CA TRP A 144 -15.64 -9.46 -4.23
C TRP A 144 -15.99 -9.52 -2.74
N GLU A 145 -17.08 -10.19 -2.42
CA GLU A 145 -17.45 -10.46 -1.03
C GLU A 145 -17.20 -11.93 -0.70
N ASP A 146 -16.56 -12.17 0.44
CA ASP A 146 -16.42 -13.52 0.96
C ASP A 146 -17.78 -14.06 1.44
N SER A 147 -17.89 -15.38 1.53
CA SER A 147 -19.01 -16.12 2.12
C SER A 147 -19.45 -15.60 3.50
N GLY A 148 -18.52 -14.99 4.26
CA GLY A 148 -18.78 -14.33 5.54
C GLY A 148 -19.25 -12.86 5.45
N GLY A 149 -19.51 -12.32 4.25
CA GLY A 149 -19.93 -10.93 4.04
C GLY A 149 -18.81 -9.89 4.20
N SER A 150 -17.55 -10.32 4.23
CA SER A 150 -16.40 -9.41 4.26
C SER A 150 -16.02 -9.02 2.84
N ALA A 151 -16.00 -7.73 2.55
CA ALA A 151 -15.50 -7.22 1.27
C ALA A 151 -14.00 -7.54 1.11
N ARG A 152 -13.58 -7.76 -0.14
CA ARG A 152 -12.21 -7.98 -0.57
C ARG A 152 -11.92 -7.09 -1.78
N SER A 153 -10.74 -6.51 -1.81
CA SER A 153 -10.29 -5.66 -2.92
C SER A 153 -10.13 -6.46 -4.22
N SER A 154 -9.98 -5.74 -5.33
CA SER A 154 -9.72 -6.32 -6.66
C SER A 154 -8.48 -7.24 -6.62
N PRO A 155 -8.61 -8.54 -6.95
CA PRO A 155 -7.50 -9.49 -6.92
C PRO A 155 -6.35 -9.07 -7.85
N LEU A 156 -6.65 -8.49 -9.01
CA LEU A 156 -5.63 -8.04 -9.95
C LEU A 156 -4.85 -6.83 -9.39
N ASN A 157 -5.56 -5.87 -8.79
CA ASN A 157 -4.94 -4.71 -8.16
C ASN A 157 -4.13 -5.11 -6.91
N THR A 158 -4.65 -6.04 -6.10
CA THR A 158 -3.96 -6.61 -4.93
C THR A 158 -2.66 -7.29 -5.33
N LEU A 159 -2.66 -8.18 -6.33
CA LEU A 159 -1.42 -8.80 -6.80
C LEU A 159 -0.45 -7.78 -7.39
N THR A 160 -0.95 -6.85 -8.23
CA THR A 160 -0.10 -5.83 -8.85
C THR A 160 0.59 -4.96 -7.80
N ALA A 161 -0.16 -4.49 -6.78
CA ALA A 161 0.38 -3.71 -5.69
C ALA A 161 1.35 -4.53 -4.82
N ALA A 162 1.01 -5.78 -4.48
CA ALA A 162 1.85 -6.64 -3.66
C ALA A 162 3.20 -6.91 -4.36
N TYR A 163 3.17 -7.16 -5.66
CA TYR A 163 4.38 -7.39 -6.45
C TYR A 163 5.22 -6.13 -6.57
N ALA A 164 4.59 -4.97 -6.76
CA ALA A 164 5.31 -3.69 -6.79
C ALA A 164 5.99 -3.37 -5.45
N ILE A 165 5.30 -3.54 -4.32
CA ILE A 165 5.86 -3.37 -2.97
C ILE A 165 6.99 -4.37 -2.74
N HIS A 166 6.80 -5.63 -3.12
CA HIS A 166 7.81 -6.67 -2.98
C HIS A 166 9.09 -6.31 -3.74
N LEU A 167 8.96 -5.93 -5.01
CA LEU A 167 10.11 -5.55 -5.84
C LEU A 167 10.79 -4.28 -5.35
N ASP A 168 10.05 -3.32 -4.80
CA ASP A 168 10.64 -2.12 -4.20
C ASP A 168 11.56 -2.46 -3.02
N VAL A 169 11.15 -3.41 -2.16
CA VAL A 169 11.79 -3.65 -0.86
C VAL A 169 12.79 -4.81 -0.86
N ASN A 170 12.49 -5.87 -1.60
CA ASN A 170 13.21 -7.15 -1.51
C ASN A 170 14.14 -7.42 -2.70
N ALA A 171 13.92 -6.75 -3.84
CA ALA A 171 14.77 -6.93 -5.02
C ALA A 171 16.17 -6.38 -4.77
N LYS A 172 17.17 -7.05 -5.35
CA LYS A 172 18.57 -6.70 -5.21
C LYS A 172 19.22 -6.66 -6.59
N GLN A 173 20.13 -5.72 -6.77
CA GLN A 173 21.00 -5.66 -7.93
C GLN A 173 22.43 -5.95 -7.48
N GLY A 174 23.00 -7.05 -7.96
CA GLY A 174 24.34 -7.50 -7.58
C GLY A 174 25.20 -7.84 -8.80
N LYS A 175 26.42 -8.32 -8.54
CA LYS A 175 27.37 -8.74 -9.60
C LYS A 175 26.84 -9.88 -10.47
N ALA A 176 25.95 -10.71 -9.93
CA ALA A 176 25.31 -11.83 -10.62
C ALA A 176 24.05 -11.43 -11.40
N GLY A 177 23.66 -10.14 -11.39
CA GLY A 177 22.47 -9.64 -12.07
C GLY A 177 21.39 -9.13 -11.11
N TYR A 178 20.18 -8.97 -11.66
CA TYR A 178 18.98 -8.57 -10.94
C TYR A 178 18.32 -9.80 -10.31
N ASP A 179 18.12 -9.76 -8.99
CA ASP A 179 17.42 -10.79 -8.23
C ASP A 179 16.16 -10.18 -7.60
N ALA A 180 15.00 -10.66 -8.04
CA ALA A 180 13.71 -10.22 -7.52
C ALA A 180 13.38 -10.82 -6.14
N ASN A 181 14.09 -11.90 -5.74
CA ASN A 181 13.98 -12.52 -4.42
C ASN A 181 12.53 -12.87 -4.04
N TRP A 182 11.78 -13.53 -4.94
CA TRP A 182 10.35 -13.78 -4.68
C TRP A 182 10.09 -14.86 -3.63
N GLY A 183 11.11 -15.59 -3.18
CA GLY A 183 11.02 -16.41 -1.97
C GLY A 183 10.52 -15.64 -0.74
N ARG A 184 10.65 -14.30 -0.70
CA ARG A 184 10.10 -13.44 0.36
C ARG A 184 8.66 -12.99 0.17
N LEU A 185 8.03 -13.30 -0.96
CA LEU A 185 6.65 -12.90 -1.23
C LEU A 185 5.67 -13.52 -0.21
N THR A 186 5.95 -14.72 0.28
CA THR A 186 5.14 -15.39 1.32
C THR A 186 5.14 -14.63 2.64
N GLU A 187 6.26 -14.00 3.03
CA GLU A 187 6.34 -13.16 4.24
C GLU A 187 5.48 -11.90 4.06
N LEU A 188 5.61 -11.24 2.91
CA LEU A 188 4.84 -10.05 2.56
C LEU A 188 3.33 -10.33 2.49
N ALA A 189 2.92 -11.45 1.90
CA ALA A 189 1.53 -11.86 1.83
C ALA A 189 0.92 -12.03 3.23
N LYS A 190 1.63 -12.72 4.13
CA LYS A 190 1.19 -12.93 5.52
C LYS A 190 1.09 -11.64 6.32
N ASP A 191 2.05 -10.73 6.14
CA ASP A 191 2.02 -9.42 6.78
C ASP A 191 0.80 -8.61 6.32
N LEU A 192 0.56 -8.54 5.01
CA LEU A 192 -0.57 -7.78 4.45
C LEU A 192 -1.94 -8.37 4.82
N ASP A 193 -2.06 -9.69 4.92
CA ASP A 193 -3.26 -10.36 5.41
C ASP A 193 -3.48 -10.14 6.91
N THR A 194 -2.39 -10.04 7.69
CA THR A 194 -2.47 -9.69 9.11
C THR A 194 -2.98 -8.26 9.31
N SER A 195 -2.49 -7.31 8.51
CA SER A 195 -3.00 -5.94 8.49
C SER A 195 -2.63 -5.21 7.20
N PRO A 196 -3.58 -4.50 6.55
CA PRO A 196 -3.26 -3.63 5.43
C PRO A 196 -2.22 -2.54 5.76
N LEU A 197 -2.07 -2.17 7.04
CA LEU A 197 -1.11 -1.15 7.48
C LEU A 197 0.35 -1.53 7.22
N TYR A 198 0.64 -2.81 6.97
CA TYR A 198 1.97 -3.25 6.60
C TYR A 198 2.48 -2.58 5.32
N VAL A 199 1.60 -2.09 4.42
CA VAL A 199 2.01 -1.27 3.27
C VAL A 199 2.93 -0.12 3.70
N PHE A 200 2.61 0.56 4.80
CA PHE A 200 3.41 1.65 5.35
C PHE A 200 4.70 1.15 6.01
N SER A 201 4.67 -0.01 6.67
CA SER A 201 5.91 -0.58 7.24
C SER A 201 6.89 -1.03 6.17
N TYR A 202 6.39 -1.55 5.05
CA TYR A 202 7.20 -1.85 3.86
C TYR A 202 7.77 -0.57 3.24
N LEU A 203 7.02 0.55 3.21
CA LEU A 203 7.56 1.86 2.83
C LEU A 203 8.66 2.34 3.77
N ALA A 204 8.48 2.20 5.09
CA ALA A 204 9.51 2.54 6.08
C ALA A 204 10.76 1.65 5.94
N LYS A 205 10.58 0.36 5.64
CA LYS A 205 11.67 -0.57 5.33
C LYS A 205 12.40 -0.17 4.04
N TRP A 206 11.68 0.24 3.01
CA TRP A 206 12.26 0.80 1.78
C TRP A 206 13.09 2.06 2.08
N ALA A 207 12.52 3.03 2.81
CA ALA A 207 13.18 4.29 3.14
C ALA A 207 14.50 4.08 3.90
N ARG A 208 14.54 3.16 4.87
CA ARG A 208 15.78 2.79 5.59
C ARG A 208 16.88 2.20 4.71
N GLY A 209 16.52 1.64 3.55
CA GLY A 209 17.46 1.13 2.57
C GLY A 209 18.01 2.21 1.62
N GLN A 210 17.46 3.43 1.66
CA GLN A 210 17.88 4.56 0.84
C GLN A 210 18.85 5.48 1.59
N THR A 211 19.55 6.34 0.86
CA THR A 211 20.47 7.35 1.43
C THR A 211 19.72 8.46 2.18
N SER A 212 18.44 8.67 1.89
CA SER A 212 17.57 9.63 2.57
C SER A 212 16.73 8.92 3.63
N ASP A 213 16.75 9.41 4.87
CA ASP A 213 15.93 8.89 5.98
C ASP A 213 14.42 9.01 5.71
N ALA A 214 14.00 9.93 4.82
CA ALA A 214 12.61 10.15 4.46
C ALA A 214 12.34 9.82 2.99
N PRO A 215 11.24 9.09 2.67
CA PRO A 215 10.82 8.86 1.30
C PRO A 215 10.30 10.16 0.65
N SER A 216 10.41 10.24 -0.67
CA SER A 216 9.85 11.36 -1.43
C SER A 216 8.33 11.39 -1.30
N ILE A 217 7.73 12.57 -1.43
CA ILE A 217 6.27 12.71 -1.30
C ILE A 217 5.51 11.90 -2.35
N GLN A 218 6.03 11.83 -3.59
CA GLN A 218 5.46 11.01 -4.65
C GLN A 218 5.44 9.52 -4.27
N LYS A 219 6.50 9.03 -3.60
CA LYS A 219 6.55 7.65 -3.11
C LYS A 219 5.53 7.40 -2.00
N ILE A 220 5.32 8.39 -1.12
CA ILE A 220 4.29 8.31 -0.08
C ILE A 220 2.89 8.31 -0.71
N LYS A 221 2.64 9.18 -1.70
CA LYS A 221 1.38 9.20 -2.48
C LYS A 221 1.13 7.86 -3.18
N LEU A 222 2.15 7.28 -3.83
CA LEU A 222 2.06 5.95 -4.45
C LEU A 222 1.56 4.89 -3.45
N TYR A 223 2.18 4.80 -2.28
CA TYR A 223 1.83 3.80 -1.28
C TYR A 223 0.47 4.08 -0.64
N ALA A 224 0.19 5.32 -0.27
CA ALA A 224 -1.02 5.68 0.44
C ALA A 224 -2.27 5.71 -0.47
N HIS A 225 -2.16 6.29 -1.66
CA HIS A 225 -3.30 6.54 -2.54
C HIS A 225 -3.57 5.39 -3.51
N HIS A 226 -2.55 4.64 -3.92
CA HIS A 226 -2.70 3.59 -4.93
C HIS A 226 -2.51 2.19 -4.37
N PHE A 227 -1.48 1.93 -3.55
CA PHE A 227 -1.25 0.57 -3.06
C PHE A 227 -2.13 0.21 -1.87
N TYR A 228 -2.29 1.10 -0.89
CA TYR A 228 -3.04 0.80 0.33
C TYR A 228 -4.52 0.43 0.07
N PRO A 229 -5.27 1.11 -0.81
CA PRO A 229 -6.64 0.71 -1.14
C PRO A 229 -6.76 -0.67 -1.80
N CYS A 230 -5.68 -1.20 -2.38
CA CYS A 230 -5.65 -2.57 -2.90
C CYS A 230 -5.68 -3.65 -1.80
N PHE A 231 -5.53 -3.27 -0.53
CA PHE A 231 -5.55 -4.19 0.62
C PHE A 231 -6.62 -3.85 1.65
N ASP A 232 -7.15 -2.62 1.65
CA ASP A 232 -8.27 -2.20 2.49
C ASP A 232 -9.50 -1.83 1.63
N PRO A 233 -10.51 -2.71 1.51
CA PRO A 233 -11.69 -2.49 0.67
C PRO A 233 -12.62 -1.41 1.23
N TYR A 234 -12.42 -1.00 2.48
CA TYR A 234 -13.23 0.01 3.15
C TYR A 234 -12.73 1.43 2.91
N ILE A 235 -11.79 1.61 1.98
CA ILE A 235 -11.20 2.91 1.65
C ILE A 235 -11.36 3.24 0.19
N LYS A 236 -11.70 4.50 -0.06
CA LYS A 236 -11.73 5.08 -1.39
C LYS A 236 -10.79 6.27 -1.47
N PHE A 237 -9.88 6.23 -2.42
CA PHE A 237 -9.08 7.38 -2.79
C PHE A 237 -9.89 8.28 -3.72
N ASN A 238 -9.95 9.58 -3.42
CA ASN A 238 -10.52 10.59 -4.30
C ASN A 238 -9.38 11.38 -4.97
N PRO A 239 -9.10 11.15 -6.26
CA PRO A 239 -8.02 11.84 -6.99
C PRO A 239 -8.17 13.36 -7.01
N LYS A 240 -9.41 13.88 -7.03
CA LYS A 240 -9.67 15.33 -7.13
C LYS A 240 -9.31 16.07 -5.85
N LEU A 241 -9.51 15.43 -4.70
CA LEU A 241 -9.24 16.02 -3.39
C LEU A 241 -7.90 15.56 -2.80
N GLU A 242 -7.24 14.58 -3.45
CA GLU A 242 -6.09 13.85 -2.92
C GLU A 242 -6.30 13.36 -1.47
N THR A 243 -7.50 12.84 -1.19
CA THR A 243 -7.89 12.38 0.15
C THR A 243 -8.32 10.93 0.15
N LEU A 244 -7.89 10.21 1.19
CA LEU A 244 -8.41 8.89 1.54
C LEU A 244 -9.68 9.06 2.38
N THR A 245 -10.77 8.48 1.90
CA THR A 245 -12.05 8.46 2.61
C THR A 245 -12.25 7.07 3.20
N VAL A 246 -12.40 7.01 4.51
CA VAL A 246 -12.78 5.78 5.22
C VAL A 246 -14.29 5.61 5.08
N CYS A 247 -14.72 4.56 4.38
CA CYS A 247 -16.12 4.27 4.13
C CYS A 247 -16.77 3.42 5.22
N ASP A 248 -15.98 2.65 5.98
CA ASP A 248 -16.45 1.78 7.06
C ASP A 248 -15.52 1.87 8.28
N GLU A 249 -16.11 1.75 9.47
CA GLU A 249 -15.41 1.69 10.75
C GLU A 249 -14.43 0.53 10.88
N LYS A 250 -14.58 -0.52 10.06
CA LYS A 250 -13.70 -1.70 10.01
C LYS A 250 -12.32 -1.43 9.42
N SER A 251 -12.10 -0.29 8.75
CA SER A 251 -10.80 0.03 8.15
C SER A 251 -9.70 0.13 9.21
N ALA A 252 -8.54 -0.47 8.91
CA ALA A 252 -7.37 -0.38 9.76
C ALA A 252 -6.76 1.04 9.81
N LEU A 253 -7.01 1.88 8.78
CA LEU A 253 -6.48 3.24 8.71
C LEU A 253 -7.14 4.20 9.70
N ARG A 254 -8.39 3.94 10.09
CA ARG A 254 -9.24 4.83 10.89
C ARG A 254 -8.50 5.43 12.08
N HIS A 255 -7.85 4.58 12.87
CA HIS A 255 -7.16 5.02 14.08
C HIS A 255 -5.93 5.87 13.77
N ALA A 256 -5.11 5.47 12.79
CA ALA A 256 -3.92 6.21 12.40
C ALA A 256 -4.26 7.59 11.81
N GLN A 257 -5.32 7.65 10.99
CA GLN A 257 -5.82 8.90 10.41
C GLN A 257 -6.34 9.83 11.49
N LYS A 258 -7.26 9.36 12.35
CA LYS A 258 -7.85 10.20 13.40
C LYS A 258 -6.81 10.64 14.44
N LEU A 259 -5.87 9.78 14.83
CA LEU A 259 -4.77 10.19 15.72
C LEU A 259 -3.92 11.28 15.07
N THR A 260 -3.58 11.11 13.79
CA THR A 260 -2.83 12.12 13.03
C THR A 260 -3.55 13.46 12.99
N GLU A 261 -4.85 13.48 12.70
CA GLU A 261 -5.66 14.70 12.74
C GLU A 261 -5.65 15.36 14.12
N LEU A 262 -5.87 14.56 15.18
CA LEU A 262 -5.98 15.06 16.54
C LEU A 262 -4.66 15.64 17.05
N TYR A 263 -3.52 14.94 16.95
CA TYR A 263 -2.27 15.52 17.44
C TYR A 263 -1.79 16.68 16.57
N ARG A 264 -2.17 16.70 15.28
CA ARG A 264 -1.94 17.85 14.40
C ARG A 264 -2.75 19.08 14.82
N SER A 265 -3.82 18.97 15.58
CA SER A 265 -4.55 20.18 16.01
C SER A 265 -3.71 21.06 16.96
N PHE A 266 -2.81 20.47 17.75
CA PHE A 266 -1.99 21.19 18.74
C PHE A 266 -0.48 21.14 18.48
N TYR A 267 0.04 20.11 17.79
CA TYR A 267 1.47 19.90 17.57
C TYR A 267 1.85 19.85 16.08
N ARG A 268 2.96 20.48 15.73
CA ARG A 268 3.62 20.41 14.42
C ARG A 268 5.11 20.10 14.59
N ALA A 269 5.71 19.40 13.63
CA ALA A 269 7.16 19.29 13.56
C ALA A 269 7.78 20.63 13.10
N ASN A 270 8.97 20.97 13.61
CA ASN A 270 9.63 22.25 13.30
C ASN A 270 10.05 22.39 11.83
N GLN A 271 10.45 21.29 11.20
CA GLN A 271 10.88 21.31 9.82
C GLN A 271 9.67 21.27 8.89
N ARG A 272 9.55 22.32 8.05
CA ARG A 272 8.49 22.44 7.05
C ARG A 272 8.58 21.36 5.97
N TYR A 273 9.81 21.03 5.55
CA TYR A 273 10.10 20.00 4.55
C TYR A 273 10.89 18.87 5.20
N ASN A 274 10.52 17.64 4.88
CA ASN A 274 11.18 16.40 5.33
C ASN A 274 11.50 16.37 6.84
N PRO A 275 10.50 16.55 7.73
CA PRO A 275 10.73 16.44 9.17
C PRO A 275 11.26 15.04 9.55
N LYS A 276 12.07 14.97 10.60
CA LYS A 276 12.55 13.70 11.15
C LYS A 276 11.37 12.87 11.68
N SER A 277 11.38 11.56 11.44
CA SER A 277 10.33 10.62 11.90
C SER A 277 10.05 10.73 13.41
N ASN A 278 11.11 10.82 14.21
CA ASN A 278 11.01 10.99 15.67
C ASN A 278 10.35 12.30 16.10
N ALA A 279 10.46 13.37 15.29
CA ALA A 279 9.82 14.64 15.57
C ALA A 279 8.32 14.56 15.27
N VAL A 280 7.96 13.98 14.13
CA VAL A 280 6.55 13.80 13.73
C VAL A 280 5.77 12.95 14.73
N LEU A 281 6.36 11.84 15.17
CA LEU A 281 5.69 10.85 16.01
C LEU A 281 5.73 11.14 17.51
N LYS A 282 6.24 12.30 17.91
CA LYS A 282 6.51 12.63 19.32
C LYS A 282 5.26 12.57 20.21
N PRO A 283 4.10 13.13 19.82
CA PRO A 283 2.89 13.03 20.63
C PRO A 283 2.41 11.57 20.81
N VAL A 284 2.41 10.79 19.73
CA VAL A 284 2.03 9.36 19.75
C VAL A 284 3.00 8.56 20.61
N LYS A 285 4.30 8.84 20.52
CA LYS A 285 5.34 8.16 21.31
C LYS A 285 5.15 8.42 22.81
N GLU A 286 5.06 9.68 23.23
CA GLU A 286 4.91 10.05 24.64
C GLU A 286 3.63 9.47 25.24
N ALA A 287 2.53 9.49 24.48
CA ALA A 287 1.28 8.89 24.94
C ALA A 287 1.35 7.35 25.01
N SER A 288 1.96 6.69 24.01
CA SER A 288 2.16 5.23 24.04
C SER A 288 3.04 4.80 25.21
N ASP A 289 4.09 5.56 25.52
CA ASP A 289 5.01 5.26 26.61
C ASP A 289 4.29 5.32 27.97
N VAL A 290 3.34 6.24 28.17
CA VAL A 290 2.52 6.29 29.39
C VAL A 290 1.63 5.06 29.51
N ILE A 291 0.93 4.68 28.44
CA ILE A 291 0.03 3.51 28.46
C ILE A 291 0.81 2.23 28.77
N LEU A 292 2.02 2.09 28.22
CA LEU A 292 2.87 0.93 28.43
C LEU A 292 3.49 0.87 29.85
N THR A 293 3.73 2.02 30.48
CA THR A 293 4.44 2.11 31.77
C THR A 293 3.55 2.34 32.99
N ALA A 294 2.30 2.79 32.82
CA ALA A 294 1.39 3.08 33.93
C ALA A 294 1.13 1.85 34.83
N ASP A 295 0.61 2.03 36.04
CA ASP A 295 0.11 0.90 36.84
C ASP A 295 -1.39 0.71 36.55
N LEU A 296 -1.74 -0.34 35.79
CA LEU A 296 -3.15 -0.62 35.43
C LEU A 296 -3.99 -1.09 36.61
N GLN A 297 -3.39 -1.40 37.77
CA GLN A 297 -4.17 -1.69 38.98
C GLN A 297 -4.79 -0.42 39.56
N GLY A 298 -4.14 0.74 39.36
CA GLY A 298 -4.61 2.05 39.85
C GLY A 298 -5.14 3.00 38.78
N PHE A 299 -4.69 2.90 37.53
CA PHE A 299 -5.06 3.82 36.44
C PHE A 299 -5.82 3.09 35.34
N LYS A 300 -7.15 3.29 35.29
CA LYS A 300 -8.05 2.76 34.25
C LYS A 300 -9.00 3.84 33.73
N GLY A 301 -9.47 3.71 32.50
CA GLY A 301 -10.44 4.64 31.91
C GLY A 301 -9.96 6.09 31.97
N GLU A 302 -10.77 6.97 32.57
CA GLU A 302 -10.51 8.41 32.72
C GLU A 302 -9.16 8.73 33.40
N ASP A 303 -8.73 7.95 34.40
CA ASP A 303 -7.46 8.23 35.09
C ASP A 303 -6.25 8.03 34.17
N LEU A 304 -6.34 7.05 33.25
CA LEU A 304 -5.32 6.82 32.24
C LEU A 304 -5.36 7.92 31.17
N VAL A 305 -6.56 8.39 30.79
CA VAL A 305 -6.75 9.55 29.90
C VAL A 305 -6.06 10.79 30.48
N PHE A 306 -6.29 11.12 31.74
CA PHE A 306 -5.67 12.28 32.39
C PHE A 306 -4.15 12.13 32.53
N SER A 307 -3.67 10.91 32.75
CA SER A 307 -2.24 10.63 32.81
C SER A 307 -1.54 10.85 31.46
N VAL A 308 -2.16 10.39 30.37
CA VAL A 308 -1.69 10.64 29.01
C VAL A 308 -1.75 12.13 28.70
N ALA A 309 -2.87 12.80 28.98
CA ALA A 309 -3.05 14.23 28.76
C ALA A 309 -1.99 15.04 29.49
N ALA A 310 -1.74 14.76 30.78
CA ALA A 310 -0.73 15.44 31.57
C ALA A 310 0.69 15.27 30.99
N LYS A 311 1.02 14.09 30.47
CA LYS A 311 2.32 13.85 29.81
C LYS A 311 2.45 14.64 28.51
N VAL A 312 1.40 14.68 27.69
CA VAL A 312 1.38 15.41 26.42
C VAL A 312 1.39 16.93 26.68
N THR A 313 0.69 17.43 27.70
CA THR A 313 0.79 18.84 28.12
C THR A 313 2.22 19.20 28.52
N LYS A 314 2.91 18.34 29.28
CA LYS A 314 4.34 18.55 29.61
C LYS A 314 5.25 18.53 28.37
N LEU A 315 4.90 17.76 27.33
CA LEU A 315 5.58 17.86 26.04
C LEU A 315 5.36 19.25 25.44
N MET A 316 4.12 19.74 25.39
CA MET A 316 3.79 21.05 24.83
C MET A 316 4.42 22.20 25.62
N ASP A 317 4.47 22.13 26.95
CA ASP A 317 5.21 23.11 27.77
C ASP A 317 6.68 23.22 27.35
N ARG A 318 7.34 22.09 27.08
CA ARG A 318 8.72 22.07 26.58
C ARG A 318 8.81 22.62 25.16
N VAL A 319 7.81 22.39 24.31
CA VAL A 319 7.73 22.96 22.95
C VAL A 319 7.59 24.48 23.01
N HIS A 320 6.68 25.02 23.83
CA HIS A 320 6.49 26.46 24.07
C HIS A 320 7.73 27.14 24.67
N ALA A 321 8.53 26.39 25.42
CA ALA A 321 9.80 26.85 25.98
C ALA A 321 11.00 26.68 25.03
N SER A 322 10.78 26.18 23.81
CA SER A 322 11.84 25.82 22.85
C SER A 322 12.86 24.79 23.38
N MET A 323 12.47 24.02 24.40
CA MET A 323 13.28 22.97 25.04
C MET A 323 13.02 21.59 24.40
N ALA A 324 12.06 21.49 23.49
CA ALA A 324 11.73 20.28 22.76
C ALA A 324 11.47 20.60 21.29
N GLU A 325 11.90 19.70 20.39
CA GLU A 325 11.59 19.78 18.97
C GLU A 325 10.07 19.75 18.71
N GLY A 326 9.60 20.65 17.85
CA GLY A 326 8.21 20.87 17.49
C GLY A 326 7.78 22.34 17.61
N TYR A 327 6.65 22.67 17.00
CA TYR A 327 5.98 23.96 17.03
C TYR A 327 4.55 23.78 17.55
N ALA A 328 4.13 24.66 18.45
CA ALA A 328 2.76 24.68 18.98
C ALA A 328 1.85 25.48 18.04
N VAL A 329 0.71 24.90 17.67
CA VAL A 329 -0.27 25.58 16.80
C VAL A 329 -0.96 26.72 17.54
N PHE A 330 -1.29 26.49 18.80
CA PHE A 330 -1.93 27.48 19.67
C PHE A 330 -0.92 28.48 20.24
N LYS A 331 -1.34 29.73 20.38
CA LYS A 331 -0.54 30.76 21.04
C LYS A 331 -0.61 30.62 22.56
N ARG A 332 0.29 31.30 23.29
CA ARG A 332 0.32 31.28 24.77
C ARG A 332 -0.99 31.75 25.43
N ASN A 333 -1.81 32.55 24.75
CA ASN A 333 -3.12 33.01 25.22
C ASN A 333 -4.27 32.04 24.91
N GLU A 334 -4.02 30.95 24.17
CA GLU A 334 -5.02 29.94 23.76
C GLU A 334 -4.76 28.60 24.46
N ARG A 335 -4.11 28.63 25.63
CA ARG A 335 -3.70 27.45 26.41
C ARG A 335 -4.88 26.54 26.79
N ASP A 336 -6.05 27.12 27.00
CA ASP A 336 -7.23 26.32 27.36
C ASP A 336 -7.75 25.52 26.16
N GLN A 337 -7.73 26.09 24.95
CA GLN A 337 -8.04 25.38 23.71
C GLN A 337 -7.00 24.28 23.41
N GLU A 338 -5.72 24.57 23.67
CA GLU A 338 -4.64 23.57 23.54
C GLU A 338 -4.87 22.38 24.50
N ARG A 339 -5.28 22.65 25.75
CA ARG A 339 -5.60 21.59 26.72
C ARG A 339 -6.80 20.75 26.30
N ASP A 340 -7.85 21.37 25.77
CA ASP A 340 -9.02 20.66 25.27
C ASP A 340 -8.65 19.74 24.09
N ALA A 341 -7.83 20.24 23.15
CA ALA A 341 -7.31 19.45 22.03
C ALA A 341 -6.43 18.28 22.48
N ILE A 342 -5.57 18.50 23.48
CA ILE A 342 -4.75 17.44 24.09
C ILE A 342 -5.63 16.40 24.79
N LEU A 343 -6.68 16.83 25.49
CA LEU A 343 -7.61 15.94 26.17
C LEU A 343 -8.39 15.08 25.15
N GLU A 344 -8.86 15.67 24.05
CA GLU A 344 -9.53 14.93 22.97
C GLU A 344 -8.60 13.86 22.36
N PHE A 345 -7.36 14.23 22.03
CA PHE A 345 -6.34 13.28 21.57
C PHE A 345 -6.11 12.14 22.57
N SER A 346 -5.98 12.49 23.85
CA SER A 346 -5.68 11.52 24.91
C SER A 346 -6.85 10.57 25.16
N ARG A 347 -8.08 11.11 25.14
CA ARG A 347 -9.32 10.32 25.27
C ARG A 347 -9.46 9.35 24.10
N TYR A 348 -9.26 9.80 22.87
CA TYR A 348 -9.34 8.92 21.70
C TYR A 348 -8.26 7.82 21.74
N PHE A 349 -7.02 8.16 22.09
CA PHE A 349 -5.94 7.18 22.11
C PHE A 349 -6.12 6.12 23.21
N VAL A 350 -6.67 6.49 24.37
CA VAL A 350 -6.94 5.54 25.44
C VAL A 350 -8.23 4.76 25.17
N CYS A 351 -9.36 5.44 25.01
CA CYS A 351 -10.66 4.78 24.94
C CYS A 351 -10.87 4.05 23.60
N ASP A 352 -10.61 4.69 22.47
CA ASP A 352 -10.93 4.11 21.15
C ASP A 352 -9.82 3.20 20.63
N VAL A 353 -8.56 3.55 20.88
CA VAL A 353 -7.44 2.75 20.35
C VAL A 353 -7.00 1.69 21.35
N PHE A 354 -6.65 2.05 22.59
CA PHE A 354 -6.13 1.09 23.56
C PHE A 354 -7.23 0.18 24.14
N GLU A 355 -8.31 0.75 24.68
CA GLU A 355 -9.36 -0.03 25.37
C GLU A 355 -10.25 -0.79 24.39
N LYS A 356 -10.73 -0.16 23.30
CA LYS A 356 -11.57 -0.85 22.32
C LYS A 356 -10.76 -1.72 21.36
N SER A 357 -9.84 -1.14 20.59
CA SER A 357 -9.17 -1.88 19.50
C SER A 357 -8.11 -2.85 19.99
N PHE A 358 -7.37 -2.52 21.05
CA PHE A 358 -6.39 -3.42 21.67
C PHE A 358 -6.94 -4.16 22.91
N VAL A 359 -8.22 -4.00 23.25
CA VAL A 359 -8.88 -4.69 24.39
C VAL A 359 -8.16 -4.43 25.72
N GLY A 360 -7.50 -3.27 25.86
CA GLY A 360 -6.69 -2.91 27.03
C GLY A 360 -5.43 -3.76 27.21
N ASP A 361 -5.04 -4.56 26.22
CA ASP A 361 -3.88 -5.44 26.30
C ASP A 361 -2.60 -4.70 25.89
N ARG A 362 -1.70 -4.51 26.86
CA ARG A 362 -0.39 -3.89 26.64
C ARG A 362 0.49 -4.68 25.70
N ALA A 363 0.42 -6.00 25.72
CA ALA A 363 1.27 -6.82 24.86
C ALA A 363 0.87 -6.68 23.40
N ARG A 364 -0.43 -6.44 23.12
CA ARG A 364 -0.93 -6.14 21.78
C ARG A 364 -0.49 -4.76 21.31
N LEU A 365 -0.64 -3.73 22.16
CA LEU A 365 -0.14 -2.41 21.85
C LEU A 365 1.39 -2.43 21.65
N ALA A 366 2.13 -3.10 22.53
CA ALA A 366 3.58 -3.16 22.45
C ALA A 366 4.10 -3.86 21.19
N GLY A 367 5.29 -3.45 20.73
CA GLY A 367 5.97 -4.12 19.62
C GLY A 367 5.38 -3.80 18.25
N ARG A 368 4.88 -4.81 17.53
CA ARG A 368 4.58 -4.71 16.09
C ARG A 368 3.41 -3.79 15.78
N GLN A 369 2.31 -3.86 16.53
CA GLN A 369 1.10 -3.09 16.21
C GLN A 369 1.30 -1.58 16.45
N LEU A 370 1.98 -1.18 17.53
CA LEU A 370 2.37 0.22 17.72
C LEU A 370 3.36 0.71 16.67
N ASN A 371 4.27 -0.13 16.19
CA ASN A 371 5.16 0.25 15.08
C ASN A 371 4.36 0.46 13.79
N LEU A 372 3.40 -0.41 13.45
CA LEU A 372 2.51 -0.22 12.30
C LEU A 372 1.70 1.08 12.42
N LEU A 373 1.15 1.36 13.61
CA LEU A 373 0.42 2.59 13.87
C LEU A 373 1.31 3.82 13.70
N LYS A 374 2.54 3.78 14.24
CA LYS A 374 3.54 4.85 14.13
C LYS A 374 3.97 5.08 12.68
N ASP A 375 4.37 4.05 11.97
CA ASP A 375 4.76 4.13 10.55
C ASP A 375 3.63 4.77 9.73
N THR A 376 2.39 4.32 9.94
CA THR A 376 1.21 4.88 9.26
C THR A 376 0.98 6.36 9.62
N CYS A 377 1.01 6.72 10.90
CA CYS A 377 0.84 8.11 11.35
C CYS A 377 1.90 9.04 10.76
N GLU A 378 3.15 8.57 10.62
CA GLU A 378 4.23 9.35 10.03
C GLU A 378 3.91 9.71 8.57
N PHE A 379 3.52 8.72 7.77
CA PHE A 379 3.25 8.96 6.34
C PHE A 379 2.01 9.82 6.13
N LEU A 380 0.94 9.59 6.90
CA LEU A 380 -0.26 10.44 6.86
C LEU A 380 0.08 11.89 7.25
N TYR A 381 0.92 12.09 8.26
CA TYR A 381 1.37 13.43 8.62
C TYR A 381 2.12 14.10 7.48
N ARG A 382 3.02 13.38 6.80
CA ARG A 382 3.80 13.93 5.68
C ARG A 382 2.89 14.34 4.52
N LEU A 383 1.85 13.56 4.21
CA LEU A 383 0.85 13.92 3.19
C LEU A 383 0.11 15.20 3.54
N GLU A 384 -0.36 15.33 4.79
CA GLU A 384 -1.07 16.55 5.22
C GLU A 384 -0.13 17.77 5.30
N GLN A 385 1.14 17.56 5.66
CA GLN A 385 2.15 18.62 5.64
C GLN A 385 2.43 19.12 4.21
N ASP A 386 2.48 18.21 3.24
CA ASP A 386 2.66 18.54 1.83
C ASP A 386 1.49 19.37 1.29
N LYS A 387 0.25 18.97 1.57
CA LYS A 387 -0.96 19.74 1.21
C LYS A 387 -0.93 21.16 1.77
N GLU A 388 -0.58 21.31 3.05
CA GLU A 388 -0.42 22.63 3.69
C GLU A 388 0.69 23.44 3.03
N ASN A 389 1.79 22.81 2.64
CA ASN A 389 2.92 23.48 1.99
C ASN A 389 2.55 23.97 0.59
N SER A 390 1.87 23.15 -0.21
CA SER A 390 1.41 23.51 -1.56
C SER A 390 0.45 24.70 -1.54
N ARG A 391 -0.56 24.67 -0.65
CA ARG A 391 -1.51 25.79 -0.49
C ARG A 391 -0.84 27.11 -0.12
N LYS A 392 0.19 27.08 0.74
CA LYS A 392 0.94 28.28 1.11
C LYS A 392 1.79 28.83 -0.04
N THR A 393 2.34 27.95 -0.88
CA THR A 393 3.12 28.36 -2.05
C THR A 393 2.21 28.96 -3.13
N GLU A 394 1.03 28.37 -3.35
CA GLU A 394 0.01 28.91 -4.26
C GLU A 394 -0.52 30.27 -3.79
N GLY A 395 -0.83 30.41 -2.49
CA GLY A 395 -1.25 31.69 -1.91
C GLY A 395 -0.20 32.79 -2.04
N ALA A 396 1.08 32.48 -1.77
CA ALA A 396 2.17 33.43 -1.91
C ALA A 396 2.40 33.87 -3.38
N ASN A 397 2.25 32.96 -4.34
CA ASN A 397 2.37 33.29 -5.76
C ASN A 397 1.22 34.18 -6.25
N ASN A 398 0.00 34.01 -5.73
CA ASN A 398 -1.14 34.85 -6.09
C ASN A 398 -1.02 36.27 -5.52
N GLU A 399 -0.57 36.43 -4.27
CA GLU A 399 -0.32 37.76 -3.67
C GLU A 399 0.79 38.53 -4.43
N THR A 400 1.86 37.84 -4.85
CA THR A 400 2.94 38.47 -5.64
C THR A 400 2.50 38.86 -7.05
N THR A 401 1.44 38.25 -7.59
CA THR A 401 0.90 38.57 -8.92
C THR A 401 -0.09 39.73 -8.86
N GLU A 402 -0.76 39.94 -7.72
CA GLU A 402 -1.62 41.11 -7.49
C GLU A 402 -0.80 42.38 -7.21
N GLU A 403 0.30 42.30 -6.44
CA GLU A 403 1.20 43.45 -6.18
C GLU A 403 1.99 43.94 -7.41
N ASN A 404 2.13 43.12 -8.46
CA ASN A 404 2.80 43.52 -9.71
C ASN A 404 1.83 44.04 -10.78
N ASN A 405 0.52 44.04 -10.50
CA ASN A 405 -0.53 44.53 -11.39
C ASN A 405 -1.25 45.80 -10.86
N GLU A 406 -0.84 46.32 -9.70
CA GLU A 406 -1.10 47.70 -9.24
C GLU A 406 0.08 48.62 -9.57
#